data_AF-A0A483LR88-F1
#
_entry.id   AF-A0A483LR88-F1
#
_cell.length_a   1.000
_cell.length_b   1.000
_cell.length_c   1.000
_cell.angle_alpha   90.00
_cell.angle_beta   90.00
_cell.angle_gamma   90.00
#
_symmetry.space_group_name_H-M   'P 1'
#
loop_
_entity.id
_entity.type
_entity.pdbx_description
1 polymer ?
#
loop_
_entity_poly.entity_id
_entity_poly.type
_entity_poly.pdbx_seq_one_letter_code
_entity_poly.pdbx_strand_id
1 'polypeptide(L)'
;MTNREHKKLLRAIRHQQGMRESQQLAKKIDRAFSRISEDCSNRVVLATSLGRLRDKPAQEEIRESRNRIWYKQPGERGITCSGRQKMKGKSIPLI
;
A
#
# COMPACT_ATOMS: atom_id res chain seq x y z
N MET A 1 -3.90 29.28 -56.72
CA MET A 1 -3.99 29.31 -55.24
C MET A 1 -3.10 30.42 -54.71
N THR A 2 -3.67 31.41 -54.03
CA THR A 2 -2.90 32.51 -53.44
C THR A 2 -2.22 32.07 -52.13
N ASN A 3 -1.16 32.77 -51.69
CA ASN A 3 -0.46 32.44 -50.44
C ASN A 3 -1.41 32.46 -49.22
N ARG A 4 -2.42 33.33 -49.26
CA ARG A 4 -3.48 33.46 -48.25
C ARG A 4 -4.37 32.21 -48.19
N GLU A 5 -4.78 31.68 -49.34
CA GLU A 5 -5.55 30.44 -49.42
C GLU A 5 -4.76 29.24 -48.92
N HIS A 6 -3.47 29.18 -49.26
CA HIS A 6 -2.57 28.11 -48.79
C HIS A 6 -2.44 28.11 -47.27
N LYS A 7 -2.22 29.28 -46.65
CA LYS A 7 -2.19 29.41 -45.17
C LYS A 7 -3.52 29.04 -44.51
N LYS A 8 -4.65 29.42 -45.13
CA LYS A 8 -6.00 29.07 -44.65
C LYS A 8 -6.22 27.55 -44.69
N LEU A 9 -5.79 26.88 -45.75
CA LEU A 9 -5.88 25.43 -45.91
C LEU A 9 -5.04 24.69 -44.85
N LEU A 10 -3.78 25.10 -44.64
CA LEU A 10 -2.92 24.49 -43.61
C LEU A 10 -3.51 24.63 -42.20
N ARG A 11 -4.12 25.78 -41.88
CA ARG A 11 -4.80 25.98 -40.59
C ARG A 11 -6.02 25.06 -40.45
N ALA A 12 -6.80 24.89 -41.52
CA ALA A 12 -7.95 23.97 -41.53
C ALA A 12 -7.51 22.50 -41.37
N ILE A 13 -6.43 22.08 -42.04
CA ILE A 13 -5.86 20.73 -41.90
C ILE A 13 -5.41 20.48 -40.46
N ARG A 14 -4.66 21.43 -39.87
CA ARG A 14 -4.19 21.32 -38.49
C ARG A 14 -5.36 21.23 -37.49
N HIS A 15 -6.40 22.03 -37.70
CA HIS A 15 -7.61 21.99 -36.87
C HIS A 15 -8.33 20.64 -36.99
N GLN A 16 -8.51 20.13 -38.21
CA GLN A 16 -9.11 18.81 -38.43
C GLN A 16 -8.27 17.67 -37.83
N GLN A 17 -6.94 17.76 -37.90
CA GLN A 17 -6.04 16.79 -37.26
C GLN A 17 -6.22 16.78 -35.74
N GLY A 18 -6.21 17.95 -35.09
CA GLY A 18 -6.43 18.04 -33.64
C GLY A 18 -7.79 17.49 -33.19
N MET A 19 -8.85 17.73 -33.95
CA MET A 19 -10.17 17.15 -33.65
C MET A 19 -10.19 15.63 -33.77
N ARG A 20 -9.50 15.05 -34.76
CA ARG A 20 -9.40 13.59 -34.91
C ARG A 20 -8.59 12.97 -33.77
N GLU A 21 -7.49 13.58 -33.36
CA GLU A 21 -6.66 13.12 -32.25
C GLU A 21 -7.42 13.13 -30.93
N SER A 22 -8.18 14.21 -30.65
CA SER A 22 -9.05 14.30 -29.48
C SER A 22 -10.12 13.21 -29.47
N GLN A 23 -10.79 12.97 -30.60
CA GLN A 23 -11.78 11.90 -30.72
C GLN A 23 -11.17 10.50 -30.54
N GLN A 24 -9.96 10.27 -31.06
CA GLN A 24 -9.26 9.00 -30.87
C GLN A 24 -8.84 8.79 -29.41
N LEU A 25 -8.42 9.86 -28.72
CA LEU A 25 -8.10 9.82 -27.30
C LEU A 25 -9.35 9.49 -26.46
N ALA A 26 -10.47 10.14 -26.72
CA ALA A 26 -11.74 9.85 -26.04
C ALA A 26 -12.14 8.37 -26.19
N LYS A 27 -12.08 7.82 -27.42
CA LYS A 27 -12.34 6.40 -27.67
C LYS A 27 -11.38 5.45 -26.93
N LYS A 28 -10.11 5.83 -26.78
CA LYS A 28 -9.13 5.05 -26.01
C LYS A 28 -9.46 5.06 -24.52
N ILE A 29 -9.85 6.21 -24.00
CA ILE A 29 -10.29 6.38 -22.61
C ILE A 29 -11.53 5.53 -22.34
N ASP A 30 -12.56 5.64 -23.19
CA ASP A 30 -13.79 4.86 -23.05
C ASP A 30 -13.51 3.36 -23.10
N ARG A 31 -12.68 2.90 -24.05
CA ARG A 31 -12.29 1.48 -24.13
C ARG A 31 -11.51 1.02 -22.90
N ALA A 32 -10.68 1.87 -22.31
CA ALA A 32 -9.97 1.56 -21.07
C ALA A 32 -10.97 1.43 -19.90
N PHE A 33 -11.92 2.34 -19.79
CA PHE A 33 -12.97 2.27 -18.77
C PHE A 33 -13.90 1.07 -18.96
N SER A 34 -14.29 0.71 -20.18
CA SER A 34 -15.06 -0.52 -20.45
C SER A 34 -14.33 -1.76 -19.98
N ARG A 35 -13.04 -1.91 -20.35
CA ARG A 35 -12.19 -3.03 -19.89
C ARG A 35 -12.02 -3.08 -18.38
N ILE A 36 -11.81 -1.91 -17.76
CA ILE A 36 -11.72 -1.80 -16.31
C ILE A 36 -13.07 -2.22 -15.71
N SER A 37 -14.20 -1.73 -16.21
CA SER A 37 -15.54 -1.99 -15.68
C SER A 37 -16.01 -3.45 -15.81
N GLU A 38 -15.66 -4.14 -16.89
CA GLU A 38 -16.07 -5.52 -17.17
C GLU A 38 -15.52 -6.51 -16.10
N ASP A 39 -14.29 -6.31 -15.62
CA ASP A 39 -13.66 -7.12 -14.56
C ASP A 39 -13.63 -6.42 -13.18
N CYS A 40 -14.04 -5.15 -13.09
CA CYS A 40 -14.05 -4.40 -11.84
C CYS A 40 -15.08 -4.92 -10.85
N SER A 41 -16.20 -5.50 -11.30
CA SER A 41 -17.21 -5.97 -10.37
C SER A 41 -16.62 -6.99 -9.39
N ASN A 42 -15.95 -8.04 -9.88
CA ASN A 42 -15.44 -9.08 -9.00
C ASN A 42 -14.22 -8.64 -8.19
N ARG A 43 -13.25 -7.92 -8.78
CA ARG A 43 -12.06 -7.47 -8.04
C ARG A 43 -12.36 -6.40 -6.99
N VAL A 44 -13.24 -5.44 -7.33
CA VAL A 44 -13.67 -4.40 -6.38
C VAL A 44 -14.56 -5.02 -5.33
N VAL A 45 -15.53 -5.86 -5.71
CA VAL A 45 -16.38 -6.59 -4.73
C VAL A 45 -15.53 -7.46 -3.81
N LEU A 46 -14.52 -8.19 -4.30
CA LEU A 46 -13.62 -8.97 -3.47
C LEU A 46 -12.76 -8.10 -2.54
N ALA A 47 -12.35 -6.91 -2.99
CA ALA A 47 -11.58 -5.97 -2.16
C ALA A 47 -12.45 -5.29 -1.09
N THR A 48 -13.70 -4.96 -1.41
CA THR A 48 -14.67 -4.34 -0.50
C THR A 48 -15.43 -5.35 0.36
N SER A 49 -15.53 -6.63 -0.05
CA SER A 49 -16.15 -7.71 0.74
C SER A 49 -15.27 -8.17 1.90
N LEU A 50 -14.02 -7.72 1.95
CA LEU A 50 -13.22 -7.82 3.16
C LEU A 50 -13.88 -6.98 4.24
N GLY A 51 -14.70 -7.61 5.08
CA GLY A 51 -15.45 -6.96 6.17
C GLY A 51 -14.60 -6.31 7.27
N ARG A 52 -13.27 -6.26 7.10
CA ARG A 52 -12.28 -5.54 7.91
C ARG A 52 -10.93 -5.52 7.20
N LEU A 53 -10.14 -4.48 7.46
CA LEU A 53 -8.76 -4.39 7.02
C LEU A 53 -7.99 -5.60 7.59
N ARG A 54 -7.23 -6.31 6.75
CA ARG A 54 -6.34 -7.40 7.18
C ARG A 54 -5.09 -6.81 7.82
N ASP A 55 -5.26 -5.94 8.80
CA ASP A 55 -4.14 -5.52 9.62
C ASP A 55 -3.76 -6.72 10.48
N LYS A 56 -2.53 -7.20 10.30
CA LYS A 56 -1.95 -8.12 11.27
C LYS A 56 -2.01 -7.42 12.63
N PRO A 57 -2.42 -8.12 13.71
CA PRO A 57 -2.45 -7.50 15.02
C PRO A 57 -1.03 -7.05 15.35
N ALA A 58 -0.81 -5.74 15.46
CA ALA A 58 0.47 -5.15 15.86
C ALA A 58 1.01 -5.76 17.17
N GLN A 59 0.13 -6.40 17.96
CA GLN A 59 0.46 -7.11 19.18
C GLN A 59 1.45 -8.28 18.98
N GLU A 60 1.42 -9.00 17.85
CA GLU A 60 2.37 -10.09 17.57
C GLU A 60 3.79 -9.55 17.38
N GLU A 61 3.95 -8.54 16.52
CA GLU A 61 5.26 -7.92 16.25
C GLU A 61 5.89 -7.30 17.51
N ILE A 62 5.09 -6.65 18.37
CA ILE A 62 5.57 -6.04 19.61
C ILE A 62 6.03 -7.11 20.62
N ARG A 63 5.41 -8.31 20.64
CA ARG A 63 5.83 -9.41 21.52
C ARG A 63 7.11 -10.08 21.02
N GLU A 64 7.23 -10.33 19.72
CA GLU A 64 8.44 -10.92 19.13
C GLU A 64 9.68 -10.04 19.35
N SER A 65 9.55 -8.71 19.14
CA SER A 65 10.64 -7.77 19.33
C SER A 65 11.17 -7.74 20.77
N ARG A 66 10.27 -7.76 21.77
CA ARG A 66 10.65 -7.79 23.19
C ARG A 66 11.39 -9.07 23.55
N ASN A 67 10.88 -10.23 23.14
CA ASN A 67 11.49 -11.52 23.46
C ASN A 67 12.89 -11.66 22.83
N ARG A 68 13.07 -11.14 21.60
CA ARG A 68 14.37 -11.12 20.91
C ARG A 68 15.45 -10.36 21.70
N ILE A 69 15.05 -9.31 22.42
CA ILE A 69 15.97 -8.45 23.18
C ILE A 69 16.21 -9.02 24.59
N TRP A 70 15.15 -9.39 25.31
CA TRP A 70 15.25 -9.81 26.72
C TRP A 70 15.90 -11.19 26.92
N TYR A 71 15.69 -12.11 25.99
CA TYR A 71 16.18 -13.49 26.10
C TYR A 71 17.30 -13.80 25.10
N LYS A 72 18.03 -12.76 24.67
CA LYS A 72 19.15 -12.92 23.74
C LYS A 72 20.27 -13.74 24.38
N GLN A 73 20.80 -14.72 23.64
CA GLN A 73 21.96 -15.48 24.10
C GLN A 73 23.21 -14.57 24.21
N PRO A 74 23.97 -14.67 25.31
CA PRO A 74 25.24 -13.95 25.44
C PRO A 74 26.27 -14.50 24.45
N GLY A 75 27.25 -13.67 24.05
CA GLY A 75 28.35 -14.08 23.17
C GLY A 75 29.36 -15.00 23.87
N GLU A 76 30.53 -15.20 23.26
CA GLU A 76 31.56 -16.16 23.72
C GLU A 76 31.97 -16.00 25.20
N ARG A 77 31.89 -14.77 25.72
CA ARG A 77 32.25 -14.46 27.11
C ARG A 77 31.20 -14.88 28.15
N GLY A 78 30.01 -15.31 27.72
CA GLY A 78 28.92 -15.74 28.59
C GLY A 78 28.22 -14.61 29.35
N ILE A 79 27.45 -14.97 30.37
CA ILE A 79 26.70 -14.01 31.21
C ILE A 79 27.68 -13.23 32.08
N THR A 80 27.67 -11.90 31.97
CA THR A 80 28.63 -11.01 32.65
C THR A 80 28.18 -10.54 34.04
N CYS A 81 26.95 -10.88 34.46
CA CYS A 81 26.37 -10.48 35.73
C CYS A 81 25.75 -11.68 36.47
N SER A 82 25.48 -11.53 37.77
CA SER A 82 24.83 -12.58 38.58
C SER A 82 23.53 -12.09 39.21
N GLY A 83 22.44 -12.82 38.97
CA GLY A 83 21.17 -12.60 39.65
C GLY A 83 21.24 -13.13 41.08
N ARG A 84 21.68 -12.29 42.03
CA ARG A 84 21.80 -12.66 43.45
C ARG A 84 20.50 -12.40 44.21
N GLN A 85 19.37 -12.78 43.63
CA GLN A 85 18.05 -12.56 44.24
C GLN A 85 17.97 -13.31 45.57
N LYS A 86 17.61 -12.61 46.64
CA LYS A 86 17.40 -13.18 47.98
C LYS A 86 15.99 -12.85 48.44
N MET A 87 15.33 -13.84 49.03
CA MET A 87 14.05 -13.65 49.70
C MET A 87 14.26 -13.57 51.21
N LYS A 88 13.54 -12.66 51.86
CA LYS A 88 13.47 -12.56 53.32
C LYS A 88 12.06 -12.93 53.75
N GLY A 89 11.95 -13.58 54.91
CA GLY A 89 10.68 -13.92 55.51
C GLY A 89 9.89 -12.65 55.87
N LYS A 90 8.57 -12.80 55.96
CA LYS A 90 7.66 -11.77 56.46
C LYS A 90 6.85 -12.40 57.59
N SER A 91 6.50 -11.61 58.60
CA SER A 91 5.50 -12.04 59.58
C SER A 91 4.12 -11.86 58.94
N ILE A 92 3.53 -12.95 58.48
CA ILE A 92 2.20 -12.97 57.85
C ILE A 92 1.25 -13.66 58.84
N PRO A 93 0.34 -12.92 59.49
CA PRO A 93 -0.64 -13.51 60.39
C PRO A 93 -1.63 -14.36 59.59
N LEU A 94 -2.00 -15.50 60.16
CA LEU A 94 -3.08 -16.35 59.68
C LEU A 94 -4.25 -16.16 60.63
N ILE A 95 -5.35 -15.58 60.14
CA ILE A 95 -6.68 -15.67 60.75
C ILE A 95 -7.39 -16.84 60.08
#